data_AF-A0A1G1I9K6-F1
#
_entry.id   AF-A0A1G1I9K6-F1
#
_cell.length_a   1.000
_cell.length_b   1.000
_cell.length_c   1.000
_cell.angle_alpha   90.00
_cell.angle_beta   90.00
_cell.angle_gamma   90.00
#
_symmetry.space_group_name_H-M   'P 1'
#
loop_
_entity.id
_entity.type
_entity.pdbx_description
1 polymer ?
#
loop_
_entity_poly.entity_id
_entity_poly.type
_entity_poly.pdbx_seq_one_letter_code
_entity_poly.pdbx_strand_id
1 'polypeptide(L)'
;MLLFIAAFQTDRLMIEWVRSLQGIWIERIGDAGYVLGGGASLVAISGLFVVAGYARANPVWLQAGLRGWAAHAVTAVLVQSLKHGIGRPRPRLHRDEEFFTGPGLESGLDSFPSGHASASFAVATVVAKHCPALAWPAYALAGYTSLTRVFRGSHFVSDVVAGIVLGIVVGILASTPAREWGAMLRQVLLSGTPWLVVVCAVLWLAILPSPGMLATGMLAGAGALVLLARWKAIGDGQ
;
A
#
# COMPACT_ATOMS: atom_id res chain seq x y z
N MET A 1 10.89 13.22 -6.29
CA MET A 1 10.49 14.53 -5.71
C MET A 1 9.17 15.04 -6.30
N LEU A 2 9.03 15.22 -7.62
CA LEU A 2 7.79 15.73 -8.25
C LEU A 2 6.54 14.85 -8.02
N LEU A 3 6.65 13.52 -8.10
CA LEU A 3 5.55 12.58 -7.78
C LEU A 3 5.10 12.67 -6.31
N PHE A 4 6.05 12.91 -5.41
CA PHE A 4 5.78 13.05 -3.98
C PHE A 4 5.05 14.37 -3.73
N ILE A 5 5.47 15.45 -4.37
CA ILE A 5 4.83 16.78 -4.28
C ILE A 5 3.40 16.76 -4.88
N ALA A 6 3.19 16.13 -6.03
CA ALA A 6 1.87 16.04 -6.67
C ALA A 6 0.87 15.22 -5.82
N ALA A 7 1.32 14.09 -5.24
CA ALA A 7 0.49 13.31 -4.32
C ALA A 7 0.12 14.09 -3.05
N PHE A 8 1.05 14.91 -2.54
CA PHE A 8 0.81 15.80 -1.39
C PHE A 8 -0.19 16.93 -1.69
N GLN A 9 -0.29 17.38 -2.95
CA GLN A 9 -1.28 18.38 -3.34
C GLN A 9 -2.70 17.78 -3.40
N THR A 10 -2.88 16.56 -3.92
CA THR A 10 -4.17 15.84 -3.86
C THR A 10 -4.64 15.55 -2.46
N ASP A 11 -3.69 15.27 -1.57
CA ASP A 11 -3.95 14.92 -0.19
C ASP A 11 -4.68 16.04 0.58
N ARG A 12 -4.41 17.31 0.25
CA ARG A 12 -5.11 18.47 0.86
C ARG A 12 -6.59 18.51 0.51
N LEU A 13 -6.92 18.42 -0.79
CA LEU A 13 -8.30 18.42 -1.28
C LEU A 13 -9.11 17.25 -0.71
N MET A 14 -8.48 16.08 -0.63
CA MET A 14 -9.14 14.88 -0.11
C MET A 14 -9.39 14.96 1.40
N ILE A 15 -8.52 15.62 2.17
CA ILE A 15 -8.72 15.79 3.62
C ILE A 15 -9.89 16.72 3.94
N GLU A 16 -10.04 17.82 3.21
CA GLU A 16 -11.15 18.74 3.42
C GLU A 16 -12.49 18.04 3.14
N TRP A 17 -12.55 17.30 2.03
CA TRP A 17 -13.71 16.47 1.71
C TRP A 17 -13.96 15.40 2.78
N VAL A 18 -12.94 14.66 3.22
CA VAL A 18 -13.08 13.66 4.30
C VAL A 18 -13.56 14.28 5.60
N ARG A 19 -13.07 15.47 5.96
CA ARG A 19 -13.51 16.21 7.15
C ARG A 19 -14.99 16.58 7.07
N SER A 20 -15.49 16.91 5.87
CA SER A 20 -16.92 17.19 5.67
C SER A 20 -17.83 15.98 5.87
N LEU A 21 -17.29 14.75 5.79
CA LEU A 21 -18.06 13.52 5.97
C LEU A 21 -18.17 13.08 7.44
N GLN A 22 -17.49 13.75 8.38
CA GLN A 22 -17.41 13.29 9.77
C GLN A 22 -18.79 13.22 10.46
N GLY A 23 -19.07 12.07 11.09
CA GLY A 23 -20.30 11.79 11.83
C GLY A 23 -20.24 10.42 12.50
N ILE A 24 -21.20 10.12 13.39
CA ILE A 24 -21.16 8.92 14.27
C ILE A 24 -21.04 7.59 13.51
N TRP A 25 -21.60 7.51 12.29
CA TRP A 25 -21.51 6.33 11.44
C TRP A 25 -20.10 6.12 10.87
N ILE A 26 -19.41 7.20 10.52
CA ILE A 26 -18.03 7.16 10.03
C ILE A 26 -17.08 6.73 11.15
N GLU A 27 -17.32 7.17 12.38
CA GLU A 27 -16.53 6.75 13.54
C GLU A 27 -16.67 5.26 13.80
N ARG A 28 -17.90 4.72 13.85
CA ARG A 28 -18.15 3.29 14.08
C ARG A 28 -17.55 2.40 13.00
N ILE A 29 -17.75 2.73 11.73
CA ILE A 29 -17.15 2.01 10.60
C ILE A 29 -15.61 2.14 10.67
N GLY A 30 -15.13 3.31 11.08
CA GLY A 30 -13.71 3.59 11.34
C GLY A 30 -13.08 2.70 12.40
N ASP A 31 -13.77 2.49 13.52
CA ASP A 31 -13.29 1.67 14.64
C ASP A 31 -13.27 0.18 14.28
N ALA A 32 -14.29 -0.30 13.56
CA ALA A 32 -14.30 -1.67 13.04
C ALA A 32 -13.09 -1.93 12.14
N GLY A 33 -12.83 -1.04 11.17
CA GLY A 33 -11.64 -1.14 10.33
C GLY A 33 -10.32 -1.01 11.12
N TYR A 34 -10.33 -0.37 12.29
CA TYR A 34 -9.14 -0.24 13.14
C TYR A 34 -8.81 -1.55 13.83
N VAL A 35 -9.83 -2.19 14.39
CA VAL A 35 -9.66 -3.51 15.00
C VAL A 35 -9.21 -4.51 13.94
N LEU A 36 -9.90 -4.58 12.80
CA LEU A 36 -9.62 -5.54 11.73
C LEU A 36 -8.21 -5.42 11.13
N GLY A 37 -7.72 -4.19 10.95
CA GLY A 37 -6.36 -3.93 10.50
C GLY A 37 -5.29 -3.93 11.57
N GLY A 38 -5.67 -4.12 12.83
CA GLY A 38 -4.77 -4.14 13.96
C GLY A 38 -3.84 -5.35 13.93
N GLY A 39 -2.61 -5.18 14.41
CA GLY A 39 -1.62 -6.26 14.42
C GLY A 39 -2.10 -7.52 15.14
N ALA A 40 -2.80 -7.36 16.28
CA ALA A 40 -3.38 -8.49 17.02
C ALA A 40 -4.40 -9.27 16.18
N SER A 41 -5.29 -8.59 15.46
CA SER A 41 -6.28 -9.23 14.61
C SER A 41 -5.65 -9.96 13.42
N LEU A 42 -4.63 -9.37 12.80
CA LEU A 42 -3.90 -10.00 11.70
C LEU A 42 -3.10 -11.22 12.16
N VAL A 43 -2.46 -11.14 13.33
CA VAL A 43 -1.80 -12.29 13.96
C VAL A 43 -2.82 -13.39 14.28
N ALA A 44 -3.99 -13.04 14.81
CA ALA A 44 -5.06 -14.00 15.09
C ALA A 44 -5.58 -14.66 13.81
N ILE A 45 -5.83 -13.89 12.74
CA ILE A 45 -6.28 -14.42 11.43
C ILE A 45 -5.26 -15.42 10.89
N SER A 46 -3.97 -15.07 10.84
CA SER A 46 -2.92 -16.00 10.42
C SER A 46 -2.80 -17.21 11.34
N GLY A 47 -3.01 -17.04 12.65
CA GLY A 47 -3.05 -18.13 13.62
C GLY A 47 -4.20 -19.11 13.37
N LEU A 48 -5.38 -18.62 12.98
CA LEU A 48 -6.51 -19.48 12.60
C LEU A 48 -6.17 -20.36 11.40
N PHE A 49 -5.43 -19.85 10.41
CA PHE A 49 -4.91 -20.65 9.30
C PHE A 49 -3.91 -21.72 9.77
N VAL A 50 -3.01 -21.38 10.70
CA VAL A 50 -2.07 -22.35 11.29
C VAL A 50 -2.82 -23.47 12.01
N VAL A 51 -3.74 -23.13 12.91
CA VAL A 51 -4.51 -24.09 13.70
C VAL A 51 -5.38 -24.97 12.79
N ALA A 52 -6.11 -24.38 11.85
CA ALA A 52 -6.94 -25.12 10.91
C ALA A 52 -6.10 -26.01 9.97
N GLY A 53 -4.94 -25.52 9.52
CA GLY A 53 -4.00 -26.29 8.71
C GLY A 53 -3.44 -27.48 9.46
N TYR A 54 -3.03 -27.30 10.72
CA TYR A 54 -2.55 -28.39 11.56
C TYR A 54 -3.66 -29.42 11.86
N ALA A 55 -4.82 -28.97 12.33
CA ALA A 55 -5.94 -29.84 12.71
C ALA A 55 -6.51 -30.66 11.55
N ARG A 56 -6.42 -30.13 10.32
CA ARG A 56 -6.90 -30.81 9.10
C ARG A 56 -5.78 -31.49 8.30
N ALA A 57 -4.55 -31.51 8.82
CA ALA A 57 -3.36 -31.95 8.09
C ALA A 57 -3.25 -31.31 6.68
N ASN A 58 -3.68 -30.05 6.55
CA ASN A 58 -3.69 -29.32 5.30
C ASN A 58 -2.46 -28.39 5.22
N PRO A 59 -1.43 -28.76 4.43
CA PRO A 59 -0.18 -28.00 4.37
C PRO A 59 -0.38 -26.61 3.75
N VAL A 60 -1.38 -26.42 2.89
CA VAL A 60 -1.66 -25.14 2.23
C VAL A 60 -2.13 -24.11 3.25
N TRP A 61 -3.06 -24.49 4.12
CA TRP A 61 -3.58 -23.60 5.17
C TRP A 61 -2.52 -23.30 6.22
N LEU A 62 -1.74 -24.32 6.60
CA LEU A 62 -0.62 -24.14 7.53
C LEU A 62 0.40 -23.14 6.97
N GLN A 63 0.79 -23.28 5.71
CA GLN A 63 1.71 -22.35 5.05
C GLN A 63 1.11 -20.94 4.91
N ALA A 64 -0.18 -20.82 4.58
CA ALA A 64 -0.85 -19.52 4.53
C ALA A 64 -0.75 -18.76 5.86
N GLY A 65 -0.93 -19.47 6.98
CA GLY A 65 -0.78 -18.91 8.31
C GLY A 65 0.66 -18.51 8.65
N LEU A 66 1.61 -19.42 8.45
CA LEU A 66 3.03 -19.18 8.76
C LEU A 66 3.64 -18.06 7.89
N ARG A 67 3.37 -18.08 6.59
CA ARG A 67 3.79 -17.00 5.67
C ARG A 67 3.06 -15.70 5.99
N GLY A 68 1.83 -15.75 6.50
CA GLY A 68 1.07 -14.59 6.93
C GLY A 68 1.73 -13.88 8.11
N TRP A 69 2.15 -14.63 9.14
CA TRP A 69 2.95 -14.08 10.24
C TRP A 69 4.29 -13.51 9.78
N ALA A 70 5.01 -14.24 8.92
CA ALA A 70 6.28 -13.75 8.37
C ALA A 70 6.08 -12.44 7.59
N ALA A 71 5.09 -12.37 6.71
CA ALA A 71 4.76 -11.17 5.94
C ALA A 71 4.38 -10.00 6.85
N HIS A 72 3.58 -10.26 7.89
CA HIS A 72 3.19 -9.23 8.87
C HIS A 72 4.40 -8.68 9.63
N ALA A 73 5.28 -9.56 10.12
CA ALA A 73 6.49 -9.16 10.86
C ALA A 73 7.45 -8.34 9.98
N VAL A 74 7.73 -8.80 8.75
CA VAL A 74 8.57 -8.06 7.79
C VAL A 74 7.95 -6.70 7.48
N THR A 75 6.64 -6.66 7.24
CA THR A 75 5.93 -5.41 6.98
C THR A 75 6.05 -4.45 8.17
N ALA A 76 5.89 -4.94 9.40
CA ALA A 76 6.00 -4.12 10.60
C ALA A 76 7.40 -3.47 10.70
N VAL A 77 8.47 -4.24 10.48
CA VAL A 77 9.85 -3.72 10.50
C VAL A 77 10.05 -2.64 9.43
N LEU A 78 9.62 -2.91 8.20
CA LEU A 78 9.76 -1.95 7.08
C LEU A 78 8.96 -0.67 7.32
N VAL A 79 7.71 -0.79 7.75
CA VAL A 79 6.84 0.36 8.04
C VAL A 79 7.42 1.21 9.16
N GLN A 80 7.89 0.63 10.26
CA GLN A 80 8.49 1.41 11.35
C GLN A 80 9.78 2.09 10.91
N SER A 81 10.62 1.39 10.14
CA SER A 81 11.84 1.98 9.58
C SER A 81 11.54 3.19 8.69
N LEU A 82 10.54 3.06 7.80
CA LEU A 82 10.12 4.15 6.91
C LEU A 82 9.47 5.31 7.67
N LYS A 83 8.64 5.03 8.68
CA LYS A 83 8.01 6.05 9.51
C LYS A 83 9.04 6.92 10.22
N HIS A 84 10.02 6.30 10.87
CA HIS A 84 11.08 7.03 11.57
C HIS A 84 12.07 7.70 10.62
N GLY A 85 12.24 7.18 9.40
CA GLY A 85 13.09 7.80 8.38
C GLY A 85 12.46 9.01 7.69
N ILE A 86 11.13 8.99 7.47
CA ILE A 86 10.41 10.03 6.71
C ILE A 86 9.78 11.08 7.64
N GLY A 87 9.24 10.66 8.79
CA GLY A 87 8.67 11.55 9.79
C GLY A 87 7.49 12.38 9.27
N ARG A 88 6.55 11.77 8.54
CA ARG A 88 5.40 12.50 7.96
C ARG A 88 4.32 12.79 9.02
N PRO A 89 3.88 14.05 9.20
CA PRO A 89 2.81 14.39 10.14
C PRO A 89 1.45 13.79 9.75
N ARG A 90 0.63 13.42 10.74
CA ARG A 90 -0.73 12.87 10.49
C ARG A 90 -1.78 13.96 10.22
N PRO A 91 -2.76 13.72 9.31
CA PRO A 91 -3.81 14.69 8.97
C PRO A 91 -4.68 15.20 10.12
N ARG A 92 -4.93 14.37 11.13
CA ARG A 92 -5.76 14.76 12.28
C ARG A 92 -5.02 15.61 13.32
N LEU A 93 -3.68 15.53 13.35
CA LEU A 93 -2.87 16.13 14.41
C LEU A 93 -2.28 17.48 14.02
N HIS A 94 -2.14 17.75 12.71
CA HIS A 94 -1.56 18.98 12.21
C HIS A 94 -2.59 19.70 11.31
N ARG A 95 -3.10 20.84 11.81
CA ARG A 95 -4.06 21.71 11.09
C ARG A 95 -3.35 22.82 10.31
N ASP A 96 -2.17 23.23 10.76
CA ASP A 96 -1.46 24.40 10.26
C ASP A 96 -0.20 23.99 9.47
N GLU A 97 0.20 24.86 8.55
CA GLU A 97 0.67 24.54 7.19
C GLU A 97 2.14 24.09 7.05
N GLU A 98 2.83 23.74 8.13
CA GLU A 98 4.23 23.31 8.05
C GLU A 98 4.31 21.80 7.79
N PHE A 99 4.38 21.44 6.51
CA PHE A 99 4.83 20.12 6.06
C PHE A 99 6.33 19.94 6.32
N PHE A 100 6.74 20.00 7.59
CA PHE A 100 8.08 19.56 7.95
C PHE A 100 8.12 18.03 7.84
N THR A 101 8.99 17.54 6.96
CA THR A 101 9.31 16.12 6.83
C THR A 101 10.77 15.95 7.23
N GLY A 102 11.01 15.14 8.25
CA GLY A 102 12.34 14.94 8.81
C GLY A 102 12.31 13.80 9.81
N PRO A 103 13.42 13.06 9.99
CA PRO A 103 13.46 11.92 10.89
C PRO A 103 13.09 12.36 12.32
N GLY A 104 12.14 11.65 12.91
CA GLY A 104 11.56 11.99 14.20
C GLY A 104 11.00 10.76 14.91
N LEU A 105 11.20 10.71 16.22
CA LEU A 105 10.63 9.68 17.11
C LEU A 105 9.35 10.15 17.81
N GLU A 106 8.92 11.38 17.55
CA GLU A 106 7.76 11.98 18.20
C GLU A 106 6.43 11.39 17.72
N SER A 107 5.49 11.23 18.65
CA SER A 107 4.16 10.71 18.33
C SER A 107 3.42 11.69 17.43
N GLY A 108 3.06 11.26 16.22
CA GLY A 108 2.32 12.09 15.26
C GLY A 108 3.04 12.37 13.94
N LEU A 109 4.35 12.07 13.86
CA LEU A 109 5.17 12.09 12.64
C LEU A 109 5.26 10.72 11.95
N ASP A 110 4.35 9.80 12.26
CA ASP A 110 4.40 8.42 11.84
C ASP A 110 3.31 8.08 10.80
N SER A 111 2.96 9.03 9.93
CA SER A 111 1.85 8.87 8.98
C SER A 111 2.21 7.99 7.77
N PHE A 112 3.43 8.12 7.22
CA PHE A 112 3.82 7.41 6.01
C PHE A 112 4.78 6.24 6.30
N PRO A 113 4.55 5.04 5.72
CA PRO A 113 3.32 4.58 5.08
C PRO A 113 2.27 4.12 6.11
N SER A 114 1.03 3.90 5.65
CA SER A 114 -0.04 3.39 6.51
C SER A 114 0.21 1.94 6.93
N GLY A 115 0.52 1.73 8.21
CA GLY A 115 0.80 0.40 8.75
C GLY A 115 -0.39 -0.57 8.69
N HIS A 116 -1.62 -0.08 8.89
CA HIS A 116 -2.82 -0.92 8.74
C HIS A 116 -3.00 -1.37 7.29
N ALA A 117 -2.85 -0.45 6.32
CA ALA A 117 -2.97 -0.79 4.92
C ALA A 117 -1.89 -1.79 4.50
N SER A 118 -0.62 -1.54 4.86
CA SER A 118 0.49 -2.45 4.54
C SER A 118 0.29 -3.83 5.13
N ALA A 119 0.00 -3.92 6.43
CA ALA A 119 -0.12 -5.20 7.11
C ALA A 119 -1.32 -6.01 6.60
N SER A 120 -2.48 -5.36 6.39
CA SER A 120 -3.66 -6.03 5.87
C SER A 120 -3.47 -6.53 4.44
N PHE A 121 -2.87 -5.73 3.55
CA PHE A 121 -2.60 -6.17 2.19
C PHE A 121 -1.51 -7.25 2.13
N ALA A 122 -0.50 -7.21 3.00
CA ALA A 122 0.49 -8.29 3.09
C ALA A 122 -0.16 -9.63 3.44
N VAL A 123 -0.99 -9.68 4.49
CA VAL A 123 -1.70 -10.90 4.89
C VAL A 123 -2.71 -11.31 3.82
N ALA A 124 -3.47 -10.37 3.25
CA ALA A 124 -4.43 -10.68 2.19
C ALA A 124 -3.76 -11.28 0.94
N THR A 125 -2.60 -10.77 0.55
CA THR A 125 -1.83 -11.31 -0.58
C THR A 125 -1.30 -12.71 -0.30
N VAL A 126 -0.82 -12.99 0.91
CA VAL A 126 -0.44 -14.36 1.30
C VAL A 126 -1.64 -15.31 1.23
N VAL A 127 -2.79 -14.89 1.78
CA VAL A 127 -4.04 -15.67 1.73
C VAL A 127 -4.47 -15.90 0.28
N ALA A 128 -4.43 -14.89 -0.57
CA ALA A 128 -4.79 -15.01 -1.98
C ALA A 128 -3.89 -16.00 -2.75
N LYS A 129 -2.58 -16.02 -2.44
CA LYS A 129 -1.61 -16.93 -3.06
C LYS A 129 -1.83 -18.39 -2.67
N HIS A 130 -2.15 -18.66 -1.39
CA HIS A 130 -2.28 -20.03 -0.88
C HIS A 130 -3.73 -20.53 -0.95
N CYS A 131 -4.71 -19.64 -0.81
CA CYS A 131 -6.14 -19.95 -0.79
C CYS A 131 -6.88 -19.03 -1.79
N PRO A 132 -6.81 -19.28 -3.11
CA PRO A 132 -7.37 -18.40 -4.13
C PRO A 132 -8.87 -18.12 -3.97
N ALA A 133 -9.63 -19.09 -3.44
CA ALA A 133 -11.06 -18.92 -3.15
C ALA A 133 -11.35 -17.82 -2.10
N LEU A 134 -10.36 -17.49 -1.25
CA LEU A 134 -10.46 -16.44 -0.23
C LEU A 134 -9.82 -15.11 -0.67
N ALA A 135 -9.29 -15.03 -1.90
CA ALA A 135 -8.59 -13.83 -2.37
C ALA A 135 -9.50 -12.59 -2.35
N TRP A 136 -10.70 -12.68 -2.91
CA TRP A 136 -11.66 -11.57 -2.95
C TRP A 136 -12.09 -11.11 -1.56
N PRO A 137 -12.55 -12.00 -0.65
CA PRO A 137 -12.85 -11.63 0.73
C PRO A 137 -11.66 -10.98 1.45
N ALA A 138 -10.46 -11.53 1.29
CA ALA A 138 -9.26 -11.02 1.95
C ALA A 138 -8.90 -9.61 1.48
N TYR A 139 -8.91 -9.37 0.17
CA TYR A 139 -8.66 -8.03 -0.38
C TYR A 139 -9.79 -7.05 -0.09
N ALA A 140 -11.05 -7.50 -0.03
CA ALA A 140 -12.16 -6.66 0.37
C ALA A 140 -11.99 -6.17 1.82
N LEU A 141 -11.60 -7.06 2.74
CA LEU A 141 -11.35 -6.71 4.14
C LEU A 141 -10.14 -5.76 4.29
N ALA A 142 -9.07 -6.01 3.53
CA ALA A 142 -7.90 -5.13 3.49
C ALA A 142 -8.23 -3.75 2.91
N GLY A 143 -9.05 -3.71 1.85
CA GLY A 143 -9.56 -2.49 1.23
C GLY A 143 -10.44 -1.68 2.18
N TYR A 144 -11.39 -2.35 2.86
CA TYR A 144 -12.21 -1.75 3.90
C TYR A 144 -11.37 -1.13 5.03
N THR A 145 -10.42 -1.90 5.57
CA THR A 145 -9.46 -1.43 6.58
C THR A 145 -8.71 -0.19 6.11
N SER A 146 -8.25 -0.20 4.86
CA SER A 146 -7.47 0.90 4.27
C SER A 146 -8.32 2.16 4.09
N LEU A 147 -9.53 2.02 3.56
CA LEU A 147 -10.46 3.12 3.34
C LEU A 147 -10.84 3.82 4.66
N THR A 148 -11.08 3.04 5.71
CA THR A 148 -11.38 3.62 7.03
C THR A 148 -10.23 4.43 7.62
N ARG A 149 -8.96 4.16 7.23
CA ARG A 149 -7.82 4.98 7.69
C ARG A 149 -7.89 6.39 7.14
N VAL A 150 -8.34 6.52 5.89
CA VAL A 150 -8.58 7.79 5.23
C VAL A 150 -9.75 8.49 5.90
N PHE A 151 -10.90 7.84 6.05
CA PHE A 151 -12.10 8.45 6.63
C PHE A 151 -11.94 8.93 8.08
N ARG A 152 -11.08 8.27 8.86
CA ARG A 152 -10.73 8.73 10.22
C ARG A 152 -9.73 9.89 10.24
N GLY A 153 -9.28 10.38 9.09
CA GLY A 153 -8.20 11.36 8.98
C GLY A 153 -6.88 10.86 9.61
N SER A 154 -6.71 9.54 9.75
CA SER A 154 -5.52 8.97 10.39
C SER A 154 -4.32 8.92 9.46
N HIS A 155 -4.59 8.83 8.15
CA HIS A 155 -3.62 8.74 7.08
C HIS A 155 -4.13 9.48 5.85
N PHE A 156 -3.20 10.04 5.10
CA PHE A 156 -3.44 10.56 3.76
C PHE A 156 -3.75 9.42 2.79
N VAL A 157 -4.38 9.73 1.65
CA VAL A 157 -4.65 8.73 0.60
C VAL A 157 -3.34 8.16 0.07
N SER A 158 -2.33 9.01 -0.10
CA SER A 158 -1.00 8.58 -0.54
C SER A 158 -0.30 7.64 0.45
N ASP A 159 -0.46 7.82 1.77
CA ASP A 159 0.08 6.89 2.78
C ASP A 159 -0.55 5.51 2.64
N VAL A 160 -1.86 5.48 2.35
CA VAL A 160 -2.63 4.25 2.18
C VAL A 160 -2.23 3.55 0.88
N VAL A 161 -2.12 4.27 -0.24
CA VAL A 161 -1.67 3.70 -1.52
C VAL A 161 -0.25 3.13 -1.41
N ALA A 162 0.68 3.90 -0.83
CA ALA A 162 2.03 3.41 -0.58
C ALA A 162 2.01 2.17 0.33
N GLY A 163 1.14 2.19 1.34
CA GLY A 163 0.94 1.07 2.23
C GLY A 163 0.46 -0.19 1.50
N ILE A 164 -0.54 -0.07 0.63
CA ILE A 164 -1.08 -1.17 -0.20
C ILE A 164 0.02 -1.78 -1.06
N VAL A 165 0.77 -0.94 -1.77
CA VAL A 165 1.87 -1.41 -2.64
C VAL A 165 2.92 -2.16 -1.83
N LEU A 166 3.37 -1.60 -0.71
CA LEU A 166 4.33 -2.25 0.18
C LEU A 166 3.81 -3.60 0.67
N GLY A 167 2.56 -3.64 1.11
CA GLY A 167 1.91 -4.86 1.61
C GLY A 167 1.87 -5.95 0.55
N ILE A 168 1.40 -5.63 -0.66
CA ILE A 168 1.36 -6.59 -1.77
C ILE A 168 2.76 -7.13 -2.07
N VAL A 169 3.76 -6.26 -2.20
CA VAL A 169 5.14 -6.68 -2.49
C VAL A 169 5.66 -7.63 -1.40
N VAL A 170 5.51 -7.27 -0.12
CA VAL A 170 5.96 -8.11 0.99
C VAL A 170 5.19 -9.44 1.02
N GLY A 171 3.88 -9.44 0.79
CA GLY A 171 3.07 -10.66 0.77
C GLY A 171 3.45 -11.61 -0.37
N ILE A 172 3.77 -11.08 -1.56
CA ILE A 172 4.28 -11.89 -2.67
C ILE A 172 5.66 -12.47 -2.31
N LEU A 173 6.59 -11.64 -1.84
CA LEU A 173 7.95 -12.08 -1.45
C LEU A 173 7.90 -13.15 -0.35
N ALA A 174 7.06 -12.95 0.66
CA ALA A 174 6.85 -13.91 1.73
C ALA A 174 6.24 -15.22 1.24
N SER A 175 5.55 -15.22 0.09
CA SER A 175 4.95 -16.43 -0.50
C SER A 175 5.84 -17.08 -1.59
N THR A 176 6.96 -16.46 -1.96
CA THR A 176 7.82 -16.91 -3.07
C THR A 176 9.22 -17.26 -2.55
N PRO A 177 9.85 -18.36 -3.00
CA PRO A 177 11.22 -18.71 -2.62
C PRO A 177 12.24 -17.60 -2.96
N ALA A 178 13.21 -17.37 -2.06
CA ALA A 178 14.19 -16.28 -2.20
C ALA A 178 14.97 -16.30 -3.54
N ARG A 179 15.30 -17.48 -4.04
CA ARG A 179 15.97 -17.69 -5.34
C ARG A 179 15.19 -17.13 -6.54
N GLU A 180 13.88 -16.99 -6.42
CA GLU A 180 12.99 -16.52 -7.49
C GLU A 180 12.68 -15.02 -7.37
N TRP A 181 13.12 -14.35 -6.29
CA TRP A 181 12.82 -12.94 -6.06
C TRP A 181 13.31 -12.04 -7.18
N GLY A 182 14.50 -12.28 -7.74
CA GLY A 182 15.04 -11.49 -8.84
C GLY A 182 14.16 -11.53 -10.09
N ALA A 183 13.77 -12.72 -10.51
CA ALA A 183 12.89 -12.91 -11.68
C ALA A 183 11.51 -12.30 -11.45
N MET A 184 10.97 -12.47 -10.25
CA MET A 184 9.68 -11.91 -9.84
C MET A 184 9.70 -10.38 -9.81
N LEU A 185 10.69 -9.77 -9.17
CA LEU A 185 10.84 -8.32 -9.13
C LEU A 185 10.98 -7.73 -10.53
N ARG A 186 11.77 -8.39 -11.39
CA ARG A 186 11.88 -8.02 -12.82
C ARG A 186 10.52 -8.06 -13.51
N GLN A 187 9.75 -9.13 -13.33
CA GLN A 187 8.43 -9.26 -13.95
C GLN A 187 7.45 -8.20 -13.43
N VAL A 188 7.43 -7.94 -12.13
CA VAL A 188 6.58 -6.90 -11.50
C VAL A 188 6.96 -5.52 -12.03
N LEU A 189 8.25 -5.20 -12.12
CA LEU A 189 8.70 -3.94 -12.69
C LEU A 189 8.27 -3.81 -14.16
N LEU A 190 8.52 -4.81 -14.99
CA LEU A 190 8.17 -4.75 -16.42
C LEU A 190 6.66 -4.69 -16.67
N SER A 191 5.86 -5.40 -15.87
CA SER A 191 4.39 -5.44 -16.04
C SER A 191 3.67 -4.28 -15.35
N GLY A 192 4.16 -3.83 -14.20
CA GLY A 192 3.56 -2.77 -13.40
C GLY A 192 3.91 -1.36 -13.86
N THR A 193 5.12 -1.15 -14.40
CA THR A 193 5.58 0.19 -14.82
C THR A 193 4.64 0.87 -15.83
N PRO A 194 4.13 0.19 -16.88
CA PRO A 194 3.20 0.82 -17.82
C PRO A 194 1.91 1.31 -17.15
N TRP A 195 1.34 0.51 -16.26
CA TRP A 195 0.11 0.88 -15.54
C TRP A 195 0.34 2.00 -14.54
N LEU A 196 1.49 1.99 -13.84
CA LEU A 196 1.88 3.08 -12.96
C LEU A 196 1.99 4.39 -13.75
N VAL A 197 2.63 4.37 -14.91
CA VAL A 197 2.73 5.55 -15.79
C VAL A 197 1.35 6.04 -16.25
N VAL A 198 0.45 5.12 -16.65
CA VAL A 198 -0.91 5.48 -17.07
C VAL A 198 -1.70 6.10 -15.93
N VAL A 199 -1.71 5.47 -14.74
CA VAL A 199 -2.41 6.01 -13.57
C VAL A 199 -1.86 7.38 -13.18
N CYS A 200 -0.53 7.54 -13.18
CA CYS A 200 0.10 8.83 -12.92
C CYS A 200 -0.29 9.88 -13.96
N ALA A 201 -0.32 9.52 -15.25
CA ALA A 201 -0.71 10.43 -16.33
C ALA A 201 -2.20 10.85 -16.21
N VAL A 202 -3.08 9.91 -15.89
CA VAL A 202 -4.52 10.18 -15.69
C VAL A 202 -4.73 11.10 -14.48
N LEU A 203 -4.11 10.80 -13.34
CA LEU A 203 -4.18 11.65 -12.15
C LEU A 203 -3.65 13.05 -12.49
N TRP A 204 -2.48 13.12 -13.13
CA TRP A 204 -1.87 14.38 -13.55
C TRP A 204 -2.81 15.25 -14.41
N LEU A 205 -3.47 14.64 -15.41
CA LEU A 205 -4.44 15.32 -16.28
C LEU A 205 -5.72 15.73 -15.54
N ALA A 206 -6.15 14.94 -14.55
CA ALA A 206 -7.36 15.23 -13.77
C ALA A 206 -7.15 16.36 -12.73
N ILE A 207 -5.91 16.57 -12.27
CA ILE A 207 -5.62 17.45 -11.12
C ILE A 207 -5.10 18.83 -11.55
N LEU A 208 -4.37 18.94 -12.67
CA LEU A 208 -3.77 20.21 -13.09
C LEU A 208 -4.62 20.90 -14.18
N PRO A 209 -5.09 22.14 -13.96
CA PRO A 209 -5.93 22.87 -14.92
C PRO A 209 -5.25 23.15 -16.28
N SER A 210 -3.92 23.08 -16.33
CA SER A 210 -3.13 23.14 -17.55
C SER A 210 -1.67 22.75 -17.23
N PRO A 211 -1.22 21.51 -17.48
CA PRO A 211 0.18 21.19 -17.25
C PRO A 211 1.06 21.99 -18.22
N GLY A 212 2.02 22.75 -17.67
CA GLY A 212 2.97 23.50 -18.49
C GLY A 212 3.76 22.56 -19.42
N MET A 213 4.13 23.03 -20.62
CA MET A 213 4.76 22.23 -21.69
C MET A 213 5.92 21.33 -21.22
N LEU A 214 6.72 21.82 -20.27
CA LEU A 214 7.88 21.10 -19.73
C LEU A 214 7.48 19.82 -18.98
N ALA A 215 6.40 19.87 -18.19
CA ALA A 215 5.90 18.71 -17.46
C ALA A 215 5.24 17.69 -18.38
N THR A 216 4.51 18.16 -19.39
CA THR A 216 3.94 17.31 -20.46
C THR A 216 5.05 16.62 -21.25
N GLY A 217 6.13 17.33 -21.57
CA GLY A 217 7.30 16.78 -22.25
C GLY A 217 8.05 15.73 -21.43
N MET A 218 8.23 15.94 -20.13
CA MET A 218 8.86 14.95 -19.23
C MET A 218 8.05 13.66 -19.11
N LEU A 219 6.72 13.76 -19.00
CA LEU A 219 5.84 12.59 -18.91
C LEU A 219 5.76 11.82 -20.23
N ALA A 220 5.66 12.53 -21.36
CA ALA A 220 5.72 11.93 -22.69
C ALA A 220 7.07 11.23 -22.93
N GLY A 221 8.17 11.87 -22.51
CA GLY A 221 9.52 11.30 -22.58
C GLY A 221 9.67 10.04 -21.71
N ALA A 222 9.18 10.06 -20.47
CA ALA A 222 9.19 8.90 -19.58
C ALA A 222 8.33 7.75 -20.14
N GLY A 223 7.14 8.05 -20.68
CA GLY A 223 6.29 7.08 -21.35
C GLY A 223 6.96 6.46 -22.58
N ALA A 224 7.60 7.27 -23.41
CA ALA A 224 8.34 6.80 -24.58
C ALA A 224 9.54 5.90 -24.18
N LEU A 225 10.29 6.26 -23.15
CA LEU A 225 11.39 5.44 -22.63
C LEU A 225 10.91 4.07 -22.11
N VAL A 226 9.76 4.03 -21.44
CA VAL A 226 9.15 2.77 -20.97
C VAL A 226 8.70 1.89 -22.15
N LEU A 227 8.10 2.49 -23.18
CA LEU A 227 7.71 1.78 -24.40
C LEU A 227 8.92 1.25 -25.17
N LEU A 228 9.99 2.04 -25.28
CA LEU A 228 11.24 1.64 -25.93
C LEU A 228 11.96 0.52 -25.15
N ALA A 229 12.00 0.60 -23.82
CA ALA A 229 12.56 -0.46 -22.98
C ALA A 229 11.77 -1.77 -23.13
N ARG A 230 10.44 -1.69 -23.23
CA ARG A 230 9.57 -2.85 -23.47
C ARG A 230 9.78 -3.43 -24.87
N TRP A 231 9.90 -2.59 -25.90
CA TRP A 231 10.18 -3.01 -27.28
C TRP A 231 11.50 -3.78 -27.37
N LYS A 232 12.56 -3.24 -26.75
CA LYS A 232 13.88 -3.89 -26.73
C LYS A 232 13.86 -5.23 -25.98
N ALA A 233 13.17 -5.30 -24.85
CA ALA A 233 13.03 -6.54 -24.09
C ALA A 233 12.24 -7.65 -24.81
N ILE A 234 11.36 -7.29 -25.76
CA ILE A 234 10.67 -8.24 -26.64
C ILE A 234 11.58 -8.69 -27.79
N GLY A 235 12.43 -7.79 -28.32
CA GLY A 235 13.37 -8.09 -29.40
C GLY A 235 14.55 -8.97 -28.98
N ASP A 236 15.04 -8.84 -27.75
CA ASP A 236 16.18 -9.62 -27.23
C ASP A 236 15.78 -11.04 -26.73
N GLY A 237 14.49 -11.40 -26.83
CA GLY A 237 13.92 -12.68 -26.38
C GLY A 237 13.62 -13.70 -27.49
N GLN A 238 14.05 -13.42 -28.73
CA GLN A 238 14.11 -14.37 -29.85
C GLN A 238 15.56 -14.74 -30.14
#